data_AF-A0A7S0KJQ4-F1
#
_entry.id   AF-A0A7S0KJQ4-F1
#
_cell.length_a   1.000
_cell.length_b   1.000
_cell.length_c   1.000
_cell.angle_alpha   90.00
_cell.angle_beta   90.00
_cell.angle_gamma   90.00
#
_symmetry.space_group_name_H-M   'P 1'
#
loop_
_entity.id
_entity.type
_entity.pdbx_description
1 polymer ?
#
loop_
_entity_poly.entity_id
_entity_poly.type
_entity_poly.pdbx_seq_one_letter_code
_entity_poly.pdbx_strand_id
1 'polypeptide(L)'
;AMPTDAPGAASTAAAPREMRHFIARAREIAPHAPLPAYYCRLRAVEVGMTLAPRPVAAIEAVLNTLERTKRSTPLGELEDDFEQCKSFAYVVYDRADRVDRAGGAHAVTMKQVDAFSAASTFLAMLEHFEEHPRVVKANGGVVVRDDDRAARKDFAEWRAFDLRQALSLGKAPTDVRSCAAPPPPPVAVERRQAVERRQA
;
A
#
# COMPACT_ATOMS: atom_id res chain seq x y z
N ALA A 1 24.73 28.86 8.08
CA ALA A 1 23.57 28.41 8.87
C ALA A 1 23.05 27.13 8.23
N MET A 2 23.13 26.00 8.93
CA MET A 2 22.64 24.71 8.44
C MET A 2 21.12 24.65 8.56
N PRO A 3 20.39 23.96 7.66
CA PRO A 3 18.95 23.84 7.78
C PRO A 3 18.64 22.94 8.98
N THR A 4 17.88 23.51 9.89
CA THR A 4 17.38 22.92 11.12
C THR A 4 16.58 21.65 10.81
N ASP A 5 16.84 20.62 11.61
CA ASP A 5 16.21 19.31 11.57
C ASP A 5 14.68 19.42 11.42
N ALA A 6 14.14 18.80 10.37
CA ALA A 6 12.71 18.81 10.13
C ALA A 6 12.01 17.98 11.22
N PRO A 7 11.01 18.52 11.95
CA PRO A 7 10.37 17.85 13.10
C PRO A 7 9.59 16.56 12.74
N GLY A 8 9.66 16.08 11.49
CA GLY A 8 8.96 14.88 11.01
C GLY A 8 9.69 13.55 11.24
N ALA A 9 11.01 13.54 11.48
CA ALA A 9 11.76 12.29 11.58
C ALA A 9 11.52 11.53 12.90
N ALA A 10 11.37 12.25 14.02
CA ALA A 10 11.08 11.65 15.33
C ALA A 10 9.66 11.05 15.42
N SER A 11 8.71 11.56 14.64
CA SER A 11 7.29 11.14 14.69
C SER A 11 7.03 9.74 14.12
N THR A 12 7.80 9.28 13.12
CA THR A 12 7.59 7.96 12.52
C THR A 12 8.11 6.81 13.39
N ALA A 13 9.20 7.02 14.14
CA ALA A 13 9.81 5.97 14.98
C ALA A 13 9.00 5.69 16.26
N ALA A 14 8.29 6.68 16.78
CA ALA A 14 7.44 6.57 17.97
C ALA A 14 6.03 5.99 17.68
N ALA A 15 5.63 5.91 16.41
CA ALA A 15 4.33 5.36 16.04
C ALA A 15 4.33 3.83 16.14
N PRO A 16 3.19 3.21 16.54
CA PRO A 16 3.01 1.76 16.47
C PRO A 16 3.32 1.19 15.09
N ARG A 17 3.75 -0.07 15.06
CA ARG A 17 4.19 -0.75 13.82
C ARG A 17 3.11 -0.69 12.74
N GLU A 18 1.86 -0.89 13.15
CA GLU A 18 0.65 -0.91 12.32
C GLU A 18 0.45 0.43 11.57
N MET A 19 0.80 1.55 12.20
CA MET A 19 0.75 2.87 11.57
C MET A 19 2.03 3.18 10.77
N ARG A 20 3.18 2.72 11.27
CA ARG A 20 4.50 3.15 10.80
C ARG A 20 4.74 2.86 9.33
N HIS A 21 4.27 1.72 8.83
CA HIS A 21 4.44 1.35 7.42
C HIS A 21 3.76 2.37 6.50
N PHE A 22 2.52 2.78 6.80
CA PHE A 22 1.82 3.82 6.06
C PHE A 22 2.51 5.19 6.14
N ILE A 23 2.94 5.60 7.34
CA ILE A 23 3.61 6.90 7.54
C ILE A 23 4.92 6.96 6.75
N ALA A 24 5.73 5.90 6.81
CA ALA A 24 7.00 5.81 6.10
C ALA A 24 6.78 5.86 4.58
N ARG A 25 5.84 5.06 4.06
CA ARG A 25 5.52 5.06 2.62
C ARG A 25 5.00 6.43 2.16
N ALA A 26 4.09 7.04 2.92
CA ALA A 26 3.57 8.37 2.60
C ALA A 26 4.68 9.41 2.48
N ARG A 27 5.67 9.39 3.38
CA ARG A 27 6.82 10.31 3.32
C ARG A 27 7.67 10.07 2.07
N GLU A 28 7.92 8.82 1.71
CA GLU A 28 8.74 8.46 0.54
C GLU A 28 8.12 8.95 -0.76
N ILE A 29 6.80 8.75 -0.93
CA ILE A 29 6.15 9.04 -2.21
C ILE A 29 5.59 10.47 -2.31
N ALA A 30 5.45 11.20 -1.19
CA ALA A 30 4.85 12.53 -1.18
C ALA A 30 5.39 13.52 -2.23
N PRO A 31 6.71 13.56 -2.54
CA PRO A 31 7.22 14.46 -3.58
C PRO A 31 6.73 14.15 -5.00
N HIS A 32 6.30 12.92 -5.28
CA HIS A 32 5.98 12.44 -6.63
C HIS A 32 4.53 11.94 -6.78
N ALA A 33 3.89 11.54 -5.68
CA ALA A 33 2.54 11.01 -5.62
C ALA A 33 1.83 11.55 -4.36
N PRO A 34 1.52 12.86 -4.32
CA PRO A 34 0.96 13.52 -3.13
C PRO A 34 -0.43 12.98 -2.74
N LEU A 35 -1.25 12.60 -3.71
CA LEU A 35 -2.59 12.06 -3.47
C LEU A 35 -2.54 10.67 -2.78
N PRO A 36 -1.86 9.64 -3.30
CA PRO A 36 -1.65 8.39 -2.55
C PRO A 36 -0.94 8.60 -1.21
N ALA A 37 0.00 9.55 -1.11
CA ALA A 37 0.66 9.88 0.16
C ALA A 37 -0.34 10.39 1.22
N TYR A 38 -1.30 11.22 0.80
CA TYR A 38 -2.36 11.72 1.68
C TYR A 38 -3.22 10.56 2.21
N TYR A 39 -3.67 9.66 1.33
CA TYR A 39 -4.48 8.51 1.74
C TYR A 39 -3.72 7.48 2.59
N CYS A 40 -2.41 7.30 2.38
CA CYS A 40 -1.60 6.51 3.31
C CYS A 40 -1.61 7.12 4.72
N ARG A 41 -1.48 8.44 4.86
CA ARG A 41 -1.55 9.11 6.18
C ARG A 41 -2.95 8.96 6.79
N LEU A 42 -4.00 9.08 5.99
CA LEU A 42 -5.37 8.91 6.45
C LEU A 42 -5.61 7.49 6.97
N ARG A 43 -5.16 6.47 6.22
CA ARG A 43 -5.21 5.07 6.66
C ARG A 43 -4.41 4.84 7.94
N ALA A 44 -3.25 5.49 8.10
CA ALA A 44 -2.46 5.41 9.33
C ALA A 44 -3.26 5.92 10.55
N VAL A 45 -4.01 7.02 10.40
CA VAL A 45 -4.87 7.56 11.46
C VAL A 45 -6.00 6.58 11.80
N GLU A 46 -6.69 6.05 10.80
CA GLU A 46 -7.78 5.08 11.00
C GLU A 46 -7.31 3.84 11.76
N VAL A 47 -6.18 3.27 11.33
CA VAL A 47 -5.55 2.14 12.03
C VAL A 47 -5.18 2.54 13.45
N GLY A 48 -4.56 3.71 13.66
CA GLY A 48 -4.26 4.20 15.00
C GLY A 48 -5.50 4.33 15.90
N MET A 49 -6.64 4.74 15.34
CA MET A 49 -7.88 4.91 16.10
C MET A 49 -8.48 3.60 16.61
N THR A 50 -8.17 2.45 15.96
CA THR A 50 -8.64 1.12 16.37
C THR A 50 -7.73 0.43 17.38
N LEU A 51 -6.51 0.92 17.60
CA LEU A 51 -5.56 0.33 18.55
C LEU A 51 -5.94 0.59 20.02
N ALA A 52 -5.60 -0.37 20.89
CA ALA A 52 -5.73 -0.28 22.34
C ALA A 52 -4.39 -0.63 23.02
N PRO A 53 -3.76 0.29 23.78
CA PRO A 53 -4.19 1.68 24.00
C PRO A 53 -4.04 2.53 22.73
N ARG A 54 -4.89 3.56 22.61
CA ARG A 54 -4.88 4.46 21.46
C ARG A 54 -3.59 5.31 21.45
N PRO A 55 -2.81 5.32 20.36
CA PRO A 55 -1.55 6.08 20.26
C PRO A 55 -1.80 7.56 19.93
N VAL A 56 -2.37 8.31 20.88
CA VAL A 56 -2.83 9.70 20.69
C VAL A 56 -1.76 10.60 20.08
N ALA A 57 -0.54 10.60 20.63
CA ALA A 57 0.55 11.45 20.13
C ALA A 57 0.96 11.15 18.68
N ALA A 58 0.92 9.87 18.27
CA ALA A 58 1.22 9.49 16.90
C ALA A 58 0.09 9.93 15.95
N ILE A 59 -1.16 9.77 16.37
CA ILE A 59 -2.34 10.23 15.60
C ILE A 59 -2.29 11.74 15.40
N GLU A 60 -2.07 12.52 16.47
CA GLU A 60 -1.96 13.98 16.42
C GLU A 60 -0.86 14.44 15.46
N ALA A 61 0.32 13.79 15.49
CA ALA A 61 1.41 14.13 14.59
C ALA A 61 1.08 13.89 13.10
N VAL A 62 0.35 12.81 12.81
CA VAL A 62 -0.12 12.51 11.45
C VAL A 62 -1.21 13.50 11.02
N LEU A 63 -2.17 13.83 11.89
CA LEU A 63 -3.22 14.83 11.63
C LEU A 63 -2.63 16.22 11.34
N ASN A 64 -1.67 16.68 12.15
CA ASN A 64 -0.95 17.94 11.91
C ASN A 64 -0.24 17.96 10.55
N THR A 65 0.19 16.81 10.05
CA THR A 65 0.78 16.71 8.71
C THR A 65 -0.30 16.77 7.63
N LEU A 66 -1.40 16.03 7.80
CA LEU A 66 -2.54 16.06 6.89
C LEU A 66 -3.08 17.49 6.71
N GLU A 67 -3.27 18.22 7.80
CA GLU A 67 -3.75 19.61 7.78
C GLU A 67 -2.84 20.54 6.97
N ARG A 68 -1.52 20.43 7.16
CA ARG A 68 -0.54 21.22 6.41
C ARG A 68 -0.53 20.89 4.92
N THR A 69 -0.64 19.60 4.59
CA THR A 69 -0.54 19.13 3.20
C THR A 69 -1.86 19.19 2.43
N LYS A 70 -3.00 19.37 3.11
CA LYS A 70 -4.32 19.32 2.50
C LYS A 70 -4.46 20.31 1.34
N ARG A 71 -3.98 21.55 1.50
CA ARG A 71 -4.07 22.60 0.47
C ARG A 71 -3.23 22.32 -0.78
N SER A 72 -2.14 21.57 -0.63
CA SER A 72 -1.22 21.24 -1.73
C SER A 72 -1.48 19.85 -2.32
N THR A 73 -2.46 19.11 -1.78
CA THR A 73 -2.85 17.79 -2.29
C THR A 73 -4.03 17.99 -3.25
N PRO A 74 -3.96 17.46 -4.48
CA PRO A 74 -5.03 17.60 -5.47
C PRO A 74 -6.17 16.62 -5.15
N LEU A 75 -6.90 16.87 -4.05
CA LEU A 75 -8.05 16.08 -3.64
C LEU A 75 -9.22 16.34 -4.58
N GLY A 76 -9.79 15.27 -5.14
CA GLY A 76 -10.95 15.30 -6.03
C GLY A 76 -12.20 14.76 -5.35
N GLU A 77 -13.12 14.24 -6.16
CA GLU A 77 -14.21 13.41 -5.66
C GLU A 77 -13.67 12.04 -5.22
N LEU A 78 -14.35 11.41 -4.26
CA LEU A 78 -13.87 10.18 -3.64
C LEU A 78 -13.64 9.05 -4.65
N GLU A 79 -14.48 8.96 -5.68
CA GLU A 79 -14.37 7.97 -6.76
C GLU A 79 -13.13 8.21 -7.63
N ASP A 80 -12.88 9.46 -8.01
CA ASP A 80 -11.71 9.83 -8.82
C ASP A 80 -10.41 9.63 -8.03
N ASP A 81 -10.44 9.94 -6.73
CA ASP A 81 -9.32 9.73 -5.83
C ASP A 81 -9.06 8.23 -5.60
N PHE A 82 -10.11 7.42 -5.50
CA PHE A 82 -10.02 5.97 -5.42
C PHE A 82 -9.36 5.37 -6.67
N GLU A 83 -9.84 5.72 -7.86
CA GLU A 83 -9.30 5.19 -9.11
C GLU A 83 -7.82 5.57 -9.31
N GLN A 84 -7.45 6.80 -8.97
CA GLN A 84 -6.05 7.23 -9.00
C GLN A 84 -5.17 6.45 -8.00
N CYS A 85 -5.64 6.28 -6.76
CA CYS A 85 -4.93 5.52 -5.74
C CYS A 85 -4.83 4.03 -6.09
N LYS A 86 -5.90 3.45 -6.65
CA LYS A 86 -5.96 2.06 -7.10
C LYS A 86 -4.98 1.82 -8.24
N SER A 87 -5.01 2.66 -9.26
CA SER A 87 -4.07 2.61 -10.39
C SER A 87 -2.62 2.69 -9.91
N PHE A 88 -2.33 3.60 -8.98
CA PHE A 88 -0.99 3.71 -8.38
C PHE A 88 -0.56 2.42 -7.65
N ALA A 89 -1.41 1.89 -6.75
CA ALA A 89 -1.11 0.67 -6.00
C ALA A 89 -0.89 -0.53 -6.93
N TYR A 90 -1.71 -0.65 -7.98
CA TYR A 90 -1.65 -1.74 -8.95
C TYR A 90 -0.38 -1.67 -9.81
N VAL A 91 0.06 -0.47 -10.21
CA VAL A 91 1.34 -0.29 -10.93
C VAL A 91 2.53 -0.68 -10.07
N VAL A 92 2.53 -0.32 -8.78
CA VAL A 92 3.61 -0.71 -7.85
C VAL A 92 3.66 -2.23 -7.68
N TYR A 93 2.49 -2.85 -7.49
CA TYR A 93 2.35 -4.31 -7.40
C TYR A 93 2.86 -5.01 -8.67
N ASP A 94 2.35 -4.62 -9.85
CA ASP A 94 2.72 -5.23 -11.13
C ASP A 94 4.23 -5.10 -11.40
N ARG A 95 4.84 -3.98 -11.00
CA ARG A 95 6.29 -3.80 -11.14
C ARG A 95 7.05 -4.77 -10.24
N ALA A 96 6.61 -4.98 -9.01
CA ALA A 96 7.22 -5.93 -8.07
C ALA A 96 7.08 -7.37 -8.60
N ASP A 97 5.86 -7.76 -8.96
CA ASP A 97 5.52 -9.10 -9.47
C ASP A 97 6.27 -9.43 -10.77
N ARG A 98 6.35 -8.49 -11.71
CA ARG A 98 7.10 -8.68 -12.96
C ARG A 98 8.59 -8.94 -12.71
N VAL A 99 9.21 -8.18 -11.80
CA VAL A 99 10.63 -8.37 -11.46
C VAL A 99 10.84 -9.72 -10.79
N ASP A 100 9.94 -10.10 -9.88
CA ASP A 100 9.99 -11.37 -9.18
C ASP A 100 9.87 -12.58 -10.11
N ARG A 101 8.93 -12.54 -11.07
CA ARG A 101 8.74 -13.62 -12.06
C ARG A 101 9.83 -13.71 -13.11
N ALA A 102 10.45 -12.57 -13.45
CA ALA A 102 11.56 -12.49 -14.39
C ALA A 102 12.88 -12.95 -13.75
N GLY A 103 13.02 -12.77 -12.42
CA GLY A 103 14.17 -13.20 -11.66
C GLY A 103 14.22 -14.73 -11.50
N GLY A 104 14.79 -15.44 -12.48
CA GLY A 104 15.20 -16.83 -12.27
C GLY A 104 16.40 -16.87 -11.32
N ALA A 105 16.33 -17.67 -10.24
CA ALA A 105 17.42 -18.09 -9.32
C ALA A 105 18.49 -17.05 -8.88
N HIS A 106 18.31 -15.76 -9.15
CA HIS A 106 19.24 -14.71 -8.75
C HIS A 106 19.08 -14.42 -7.27
N ALA A 107 20.20 -14.05 -6.64
CA ALA A 107 20.23 -13.71 -5.23
C ALA A 107 19.16 -12.65 -4.92
N VAL A 108 18.23 -13.00 -4.03
CA VAL A 108 17.19 -12.09 -3.56
C VAL A 108 17.85 -10.80 -3.10
N THR A 109 17.21 -9.67 -3.38
CA THR A 109 17.71 -8.36 -2.95
C THR A 109 16.73 -7.70 -1.99
N MET A 110 17.25 -6.84 -1.11
CA MET A 110 16.41 -5.99 -0.25
C MET A 110 15.42 -5.15 -1.06
N LYS A 111 15.78 -4.77 -2.29
CA LYS A 111 14.88 -4.02 -3.19
C LYS A 111 13.61 -4.80 -3.54
N GLN A 112 13.68 -6.13 -3.67
CA GLN A 112 12.49 -6.95 -3.95
C GLN A 112 11.60 -7.05 -2.71
N VAL A 113 12.20 -7.21 -1.52
CA VAL A 113 11.46 -7.16 -0.25
C VAL A 113 10.74 -5.83 -0.09
N ASP A 114 11.45 -4.73 -0.30
CA ASP A 114 10.91 -3.38 -0.16
C ASP A 114 9.81 -3.11 -1.20
N ALA A 115 9.94 -3.63 -2.43
CA ALA A 115 8.93 -3.47 -3.46
C ALA A 115 7.61 -4.15 -3.10
N PHE A 116 7.63 -5.40 -2.62
CA PHE A 116 6.42 -6.09 -2.18
C PHE A 116 5.86 -5.51 -0.88
N SER A 117 6.71 -5.14 0.08
CA SER A 117 6.27 -4.46 1.30
C SER A 117 5.62 -3.11 1.02
N ALA A 118 6.09 -2.38 0.00
CA ALA A 118 5.46 -1.15 -0.44
C ALA A 118 4.11 -1.43 -1.15
N ALA A 119 4.08 -2.42 -2.05
CA ALA A 119 2.86 -2.83 -2.75
C ALA A 119 1.75 -3.21 -1.77
N SER A 120 2.04 -4.04 -0.76
CA SER A 120 1.04 -4.43 0.25
C SER A 120 0.52 -3.21 1.02
N THR A 121 1.40 -2.27 1.39
CA THR A 121 0.99 -1.05 2.10
C THR A 121 0.05 -0.19 1.23
N PHE A 122 0.32 -0.04 -0.07
CA PHE A 122 -0.55 0.72 -0.96
C PHE A 122 -1.87 0.01 -1.25
N LEU A 123 -1.87 -1.32 -1.34
CA LEU A 123 -3.12 -2.09 -1.46
C LEU A 123 -3.95 -2.01 -0.17
N ALA A 124 -3.31 -2.03 1.01
CA ALA A 124 -3.99 -1.83 2.29
C ALA A 124 -4.55 -0.40 2.45
N MET A 125 -3.93 0.60 1.82
CA MET A 125 -4.43 1.97 1.82
C MET A 125 -5.79 2.09 1.12
N LEU A 126 -6.10 1.22 0.15
CA LEU A 126 -7.38 1.23 -0.54
C LEU A 126 -8.57 0.84 0.35
N GLU A 127 -8.32 0.20 1.50
CA GLU A 127 -9.35 -0.12 2.50
C GLU A 127 -10.05 1.14 3.02
N HIS A 128 -9.37 2.30 3.00
CA HIS A 128 -9.97 3.58 3.33
C HIS A 128 -11.25 3.85 2.51
N PHE A 129 -11.20 3.59 1.21
CA PHE A 129 -12.31 3.90 0.30
C PHE A 129 -13.46 2.91 0.47
N GLU A 130 -13.16 1.62 0.64
CA GLU A 130 -14.15 0.57 0.85
C GLU A 130 -14.90 0.71 2.17
N GLU A 131 -14.19 1.11 3.23
CA GLU A 131 -14.73 1.32 4.58
C GLU A 131 -15.30 2.73 4.75
N HIS A 132 -15.18 3.60 3.74
CA HIS A 132 -15.61 4.98 3.84
C HIS A 132 -17.12 5.07 4.06
N PRO A 133 -17.61 5.87 5.05
CA PRO A 133 -19.03 5.90 5.39
C PRO A 133 -19.98 6.22 4.23
N ARG A 134 -19.53 7.02 3.24
CA ARG A 134 -20.33 7.30 2.05
C ARG A 134 -20.52 6.06 1.16
N VAL A 135 -19.45 5.29 0.96
CA VAL A 135 -19.46 4.06 0.17
C VAL A 135 -20.30 3.00 0.89
N VAL A 136 -20.04 2.79 2.18
CA VAL A 136 -20.81 1.85 3.01
C VAL A 136 -22.29 2.19 3.02
N LYS A 137 -22.67 3.48 3.16
CA LYS A 137 -24.09 3.89 3.10
C LYS A 137 -24.71 3.69 1.73
N ALA A 138 -24.00 4.00 0.64
CA ALA A 138 -24.50 3.79 -0.72
C ALA A 138 -24.78 2.30 -0.99
N ASN A 139 -24.00 1.41 -0.36
CA ASN A 139 -24.14 -0.04 -0.44
C ASN A 139 -25.06 -0.63 0.64
N GLY A 140 -26.04 0.14 1.14
CA GLY A 140 -27.03 -0.34 2.12
C GLY A 140 -26.44 -0.70 3.49
N GLY A 141 -25.30 -0.10 3.87
CA GLY A 141 -24.59 -0.38 5.11
C GLY A 141 -23.53 -1.47 5.02
N VAL A 142 -23.28 -2.02 3.83
CA VAL A 142 -22.34 -3.13 3.61
C VAL A 142 -20.99 -2.60 3.10
N VAL A 143 -19.90 -3.06 3.71
CA VAL A 143 -18.54 -2.83 3.17
C VAL A 143 -18.35 -3.73 1.95
N VAL A 144 -18.13 -3.11 0.79
CA VAL A 144 -17.83 -3.83 -0.45
C VAL A 144 -16.32 -3.88 -0.62
N ARG A 145 -15.77 -5.09 -0.65
CA ARG A 145 -14.34 -5.32 -0.82
C ARG A 145 -14.02 -5.70 -2.25
N ASP A 146 -12.98 -5.12 -2.79
CA ASP A 146 -12.36 -5.58 -4.03
C ASP A 146 -11.54 -6.85 -3.72
N ASP A 147 -12.10 -8.03 -4.02
CA ASP A 147 -11.47 -9.34 -3.76
C ASP A 147 -10.12 -9.49 -4.47
N ASP A 148 -10.02 -8.95 -5.69
CA ASP A 148 -8.83 -8.91 -6.51
C ASP A 148 -7.71 -8.09 -5.85
N ARG A 149 -8.08 -6.98 -5.20
CA ARG A 149 -7.16 -6.16 -4.40
C ARG A 149 -6.75 -6.87 -3.11
N ALA A 150 -7.68 -7.53 -2.42
CA ALA A 150 -7.40 -8.27 -1.19
C ALA A 150 -6.41 -9.42 -1.44
N ALA A 151 -6.65 -10.24 -2.47
CA ALA A 151 -5.76 -11.33 -2.84
C ALA A 151 -4.33 -10.83 -3.18
N ARG A 152 -4.21 -9.69 -3.88
CA ARG A 152 -2.91 -9.07 -4.18
C ARG A 152 -2.20 -8.57 -2.93
N LYS A 153 -2.94 -8.00 -1.98
CA LYS A 153 -2.38 -7.54 -0.71
C LYS A 153 -1.77 -8.71 0.04
N ASP A 154 -2.55 -9.77 0.23
CA ASP A 154 -2.14 -10.96 0.98
C ASP A 154 -0.94 -11.63 0.32
N PHE A 155 -0.94 -11.73 -1.02
CA PHE A 155 0.22 -12.22 -1.76
C PHE A 155 1.45 -11.34 -1.56
N ALA A 156 1.33 -10.02 -1.66
CA ALA A 156 2.45 -9.10 -1.50
C ALA A 156 3.03 -9.15 -0.08
N GLU A 157 2.19 -9.27 0.95
CA GLU A 157 2.63 -9.45 2.34
C GLU A 157 3.39 -10.76 2.54
N TRP A 158 2.80 -11.87 2.08
CA TRP A 158 3.45 -13.19 2.12
C TRP A 158 4.79 -13.17 1.38
N ARG A 159 4.82 -12.60 0.17
CA ARG A 159 6.00 -12.60 -0.67
C ARG A 159 7.12 -11.73 -0.08
N ALA A 160 6.79 -10.57 0.49
CA ALA A 160 7.78 -9.76 1.20
C ALA A 160 8.40 -10.53 2.38
N PHE A 161 7.59 -11.28 3.14
CA PHE A 161 8.07 -12.13 4.23
C PHE A 161 8.98 -13.27 3.74
N ASP A 162 8.56 -14.01 2.72
CA ASP A 162 9.31 -15.12 2.14
C ASP A 162 10.68 -14.67 1.60
N LEU A 163 10.72 -13.57 0.84
CA LEU A 163 11.96 -12.98 0.34
C LEU A 163 12.87 -12.51 1.47
N ARG A 164 12.32 -11.91 2.54
CA ARG A 164 13.08 -11.46 3.70
C ARG A 164 13.70 -12.64 4.46
N GLN A 165 12.96 -13.73 4.59
CA GLN A 165 13.42 -14.95 5.25
C GLN A 165 14.51 -15.66 4.43
N ALA A 166 14.34 -15.73 3.11
CA ALA A 166 15.35 -16.23 2.17
C ALA A 166 16.67 -15.45 2.31
N LEU A 167 16.60 -14.11 2.34
CA LEU A 167 17.74 -13.24 2.58
C LEU A 167 18.43 -13.50 3.92
N SER A 168 17.67 -13.60 5.01
CA SER A 168 18.24 -13.79 6.34
C SER A 168 18.90 -15.15 6.52
N LEU A 169 18.39 -16.18 5.82
CA LEU A 169 18.88 -17.55 5.88
C LEU A 169 19.92 -17.88 4.81
N GLY A 170 20.17 -16.97 3.85
CA GLY A 170 21.02 -17.24 2.69
C GLY A 170 20.48 -18.37 1.80
N LYS A 171 19.16 -18.57 1.77
CA LYS A 171 18.48 -19.61 0.98
C LYS A 171 17.76 -19.00 -0.22
N ALA A 172 17.38 -19.85 -1.17
CA ALA A 172 16.46 -19.44 -2.23
C ALA A 172 15.06 -19.19 -1.64
N PRO A 173 14.32 -18.19 -2.15
CA PRO A 173 12.92 -17.97 -1.78
C PRO A 173 12.03 -19.05 -2.39
N THR A 174 10.77 -19.10 -1.96
CA THR A 174 9.80 -20.03 -2.54
C THR A 174 9.64 -19.77 -4.04
N ASP A 175 9.61 -20.81 -4.88
CA ASP A 175 9.28 -20.62 -6.30
C ASP A 175 7.78 -20.39 -6.44
N VAL A 176 7.40 -19.18 -6.83
CA VAL A 176 6.00 -18.77 -7.01
C VAL A 176 5.27 -19.65 -8.01
N ARG A 177 5.99 -20.26 -8.97
CA ARG A 177 5.41 -21.19 -9.97
C ARG A 177 5.04 -22.54 -9.37
N SER A 178 5.61 -22.89 -8.22
CA SER A 178 5.35 -24.12 -7.47
C SER A 178 4.29 -23.97 -6.38
N CYS A 179 3.74 -22.76 -6.17
CA CYS A 179 2.72 -22.51 -5.16
C CYS A 179 1.38 -23.18 -5.54
N ALA A 180 0.77 -23.89 -4.59
CA ALA A 180 -0.50 -24.60 -4.81
C ALA A 180 -1.69 -23.68 -5.12
N ALA A 181 -1.68 -22.47 -4.56
CA ALA A 181 -2.53 -21.37 -5.01
C ALA A 181 -1.68 -20.48 -5.93
N PRO A 182 -2.03 -20.33 -7.22
CA PRO A 182 -1.28 -19.44 -8.09
C PRO A 182 -1.42 -18.00 -7.58
N PRO A 183 -0.34 -17.20 -7.63
CA PRO A 183 -0.41 -15.77 -7.33
C PRO A 183 -1.51 -15.11 -8.20
N PRO A 184 -2.19 -14.05 -7.69
CA PRO A 184 -3.14 -13.32 -8.50
C PRO A 184 -2.45 -12.84 -9.79
N PRO A 185 -3.14 -12.89 -10.95
CA PRO A 185 -2.51 -12.58 -12.21
C PRO A 185 -2.06 -11.11 -12.23
N PRO A 186 -1.06 -10.77 -13.06
CA PRO A 186 -0.66 -9.38 -13.26
C PRO A 186 -1.87 -8.56 -13.69
N VAL A 187 -2.05 -7.36 -13.14
CA VAL A 187 -3.17 -6.47 -13.46
C VAL A 187 -3.20 -6.16 -14.95
N ALA A 188 -2.03 -6.02 -15.59
CA ALA A 188 -1.92 -5.84 -17.03
C ALA A 188 -2.56 -6.97 -17.87
N VAL A 189 -2.58 -8.21 -17.37
CA VAL A 189 -3.21 -9.36 -18.05
C VAL A 189 -4.73 -9.29 -17.91
N GLU A 190 -5.24 -8.97 -16.72
CA GLU A 190 -6.68 -8.80 -16.49
C GLU A 190 -7.27 -7.65 -17.32
N ARG A 191 -6.57 -6.51 -17.40
CA ARG A 191 -7.03 -5.36 -18.21
C ARG A 191 -7.18 -5.74 -19.69
N ARG A 192 -6.28 -6.57 -20.23
CA ARG A 192 -6.40 -7.06 -21.61
C ARG A 192 -7.58 -8.01 -21.77
N GLN A 193 -7.73 -8.98 -20.88
CA GLN A 193 -8.84 -9.93 -20.90
C GLN A 193 -10.21 -9.25 -20.72
N ALA A 194 -10.30 -8.22 -19.88
CA ALA A 194 -11.52 -7.45 -19.67
C ALA A 194 -11.91 -6.63 -20.93
N VAL A 195 -10.92 -6.08 -21.65
CA VAL A 195 -11.16 -5.40 -22.93
C VAL A 195 -11.62 -6.39 -23.99
N GLU A 196 -10.97 -7.56 -24.10
CA GLU A 196 -11.35 -8.61 -25.05
C GLU A 196 -12.77 -9.14 -24.79
N ARG A 197 -13.16 -9.33 -23.52
CA ARG A 197 -14.53 -9.75 -23.15
C ARG A 197 -15.61 -8.70 -23.43
N ARG A 198 -15.25 -7.41 -23.54
CA ARG A 198 -16.19 -6.34 -23.91
C ARG A 198 -16.32 -6.16 -25.42
N GLN A 199 -15.43 -6.78 -26.20
CA GLN A 199 -15.39 -6.70 -27.66
C GLN A 199 -15.93 -7.98 -28.34
N ALA A 200 -16.26 -9.02 -27.56
CA ALA A 200 -16.90 -10.26 -27.98
C ALA A 200 -18.39 -10.24 -27.62
#